data_AF-A0A3E4LMZ2-F1
#
_entry.id   AF-A0A3E4LMZ2-F1
#
_cell.length_a   1.000
_cell.length_b   1.000
_cell.length_c   1.000
_cell.angle_alpha   90.00
_cell.angle_beta   90.00
_cell.angle_gamma   90.00
#
_symmetry.space_group_name_H-M   'P 1'
#
loop_
_entity.id
_entity.type
_entity.pdbx_description
1 polymer ?
#
loop_
_entity_poly.entity_id
_entity_poly.type
_entity_poly.pdbx_seq_one_letter_code
_entity_poly.pdbx_strand_id
1 'polypeptide(L)' 'MPRMSNKRRLEWSFFLNHRNRITYNDLCRSCTYDCKQSFRAVIILCPRYYSKRWKPKEDTAYGR' A
#
# COMPACT_ATOMS: atom_id res chain seq x y z
N MET A 1 18.38 -15.66 7.56
CA MET A 1 17.41 -14.69 8.10
C MET A 1 17.18 -15.01 9.57
N PRO A 2 17.32 -14.03 10.49
CA PRO A 2 17.01 -14.25 11.90
C PRO A 2 15.57 -14.73 12.05
N ARG A 3 15.31 -15.70 12.95
CA ARG A 3 13.96 -16.16 13.24
C ARG A 3 13.14 -15.02 13.85
N MET A 4 11.95 -14.75 13.34
CA MET A 4 11.02 -13.78 13.93
C MET A 4 10.66 -14.18 15.36
N SER A 5 10.48 -13.19 16.25
CA SER A 5 9.98 -13.44 17.61
C SER A 5 8.54 -13.96 17.59
N ASN A 6 8.12 -14.66 18.65
CA ASN A 6 6.75 -15.16 18.75
C ASN A 6 5.69 -14.04 18.68
N LYS A 7 5.95 -12.88 19.31
CA LYS A 7 5.08 -11.71 19.23
C LYS A 7 4.90 -11.27 17.78
N ARG A 8 6.00 -11.08 17.05
CA ARG A 8 5.96 -10.65 15.65
C ARG A 8 5.32 -11.71 14.76
N ARG A 9 5.53 -13.00 15.03
CA ARG A 9 4.86 -14.08 14.30
C ARG A 9 3.33 -14.04 14.48
N LEU A 10 2.84 -13.72 15.67
CA LEU A 10 1.41 -13.59 15.94
C LEU A 10 0.81 -12.38 15.22
N GLU A 11 1.46 -11.21 15.32
CA GLU A 11 1.05 -9.98 14.64
C GLU A 11 0.95 -10.18 13.12
N TRP A 12 1.88 -10.92 12.54
CA TRP A 12 1.94 -11.17 11.10
C TRP A 12 1.27 -12.47 10.66
N SER A 13 0.65 -13.24 11.56
CA SER A 13 0.12 -14.60 11.31
C SER A 13 -0.74 -14.70 10.06
N PHE A 14 -1.59 -13.69 9.82
CA PHE A 14 -2.46 -13.59 8.65
C PHE A 14 -1.72 -13.49 7.30
N PHE A 15 -0.48 -13.00 7.29
CA PHE A 15 0.33 -12.79 6.11
C PHE A 15 1.46 -13.82 5.94
N LEU A 16 1.61 -14.75 6.89
CA LEU A 16 2.67 -15.76 6.84
C LEU A 16 2.23 -16.99 6.06
N ASN A 17 3.10 -17.46 5.15
CA ASN A 17 2.91 -18.76 4.52
C ASN A 17 3.41 -19.92 5.41
N HIS A 18 3.26 -21.16 4.91
CA HIS A 18 3.73 -22.38 5.57
C HIS A 18 5.25 -22.40 5.88
N ARG A 19 6.04 -21.53 5.23
CA ARG A 19 7.50 -21.36 5.47
C ARG A 19 7.81 -20.14 6.34
N ASN A 20 6.82 -19.52 6.97
CA ASN A 20 6.95 -18.29 7.77
C ASN A 20 7.57 -17.12 6.98
N ARG A 21 7.28 -17.00 5.68
CA ARG A 21 7.59 -15.81 4.88
C ARG A 21 6.33 -14.96 4.71
N ILE A 22 6.48 -13.65 4.76
CA ILE A 22 5.40 -12.71 4.46
C ILE A 22 5.06 -12.82 2.98
N THR A 23 3.81 -13.15 2.68
CA THR A 23 3.27 -13.27 1.33
C THR A 23 1.81 -12.85 1.34
N TYR A 24 1.39 -12.13 0.30
CA TYR A 24 -0.02 -11.82 0.08
C TYR A 24 -0.70 -12.97 -0.65
N ASN A 25 -1.96 -13.23 -0.34
CA ASN A 25 -2.77 -14.19 -1.05
C ASN A 25 -3.01 -13.71 -2.49
N ASP A 26 -2.76 -14.59 -3.46
CA ASP A 26 -2.88 -14.26 -4.88
C ASP A 26 -4.31 -13.90 -5.30
N LEU A 27 -5.32 -14.52 -4.68
CA LEU A 27 -6.73 -14.17 -4.89
C LEU A 27 -7.07 -12.77 -4.34
N CYS A 28 -6.35 -12.33 -3.31
CA CYS A 28 -6.61 -11.04 -2.66
C CYS A 28 -6.00 -9.86 -3.42
N ARG A 29 -5.03 -10.09 -4.32
CA ARG A 29 -4.37 -9.01 -5.07
C ARG A 29 -5.34 -8.17 -5.91
N SER A 30 -6.39 -8.81 -6.44
CA SER A 30 -7.44 -8.18 -7.24
C SER A 30 -8.78 -8.06 -6.49
N CYS A 31 -8.81 -8.34 -5.19
CA CYS A 31 -10.06 -8.33 -4.42
C CYS A 31 -10.67 -6.92 -4.36
N THR A 32 -11.95 -6.81 -4.71
CA THR A 32 -12.72 -5.56 -4.74
C THR A 32 -13.42 -5.25 -3.40
N TYR A 33 -13.50 -6.24 -2.51
CA TYR A 33 -14.09 -6.10 -1.17
C TYR A 33 -13.12 -5.48 -0.16
N ASP A 34 -13.60 -5.25 1.06
CA ASP A 34 -12.76 -4.87 2.19
C ASP A 34 -11.93 -6.08 2.64
N CYS A 35 -10.76 -6.22 2.01
CA CYS A 35 -9.82 -7.29 2.28
C CYS A 35 -8.49 -6.71 2.75
N LYS A 36 -8.03 -7.16 3.92
CA LYS A 36 -6.75 -6.77 4.51
C LYS A 36 -5.52 -7.15 3.69
N GLN A 37 -5.64 -8.09 2.74
CA GLN A 37 -4.55 -8.45 1.80
C GLN A 37 -4.74 -7.86 0.40
N SER A 38 -5.75 -7.01 0.19
CA SER A 38 -5.89 -6.29 -1.07
C SER A 38 -4.88 -5.15 -1.16
N PHE A 39 -4.51 -4.79 -2.39
CA PHE A 39 -3.65 -3.63 -2.66
C PHE A 39 -4.45 -2.37 -2.99
N ARG A 40 -5.74 -2.36 -2.66
CA ARG A 40 -6.59 -1.18 -2.89
C ARG A 40 -6.14 -0.05 -1.97
N ALA A 41 -5.86 1.10 -2.56
CA ALA A 41 -5.54 2.32 -1.85
C ALA A 41 -6.64 3.36 -2.07
N VAL A 42 -6.91 4.16 -1.04
CA VAL A 42 -7.77 5.35 -1.16
C VAL A 42 -6.88 6.53 -1.50
N ILE A 43 -7.21 7.24 -2.58
CA ILE A 43 -6.54 8.49 -2.92
C ILE A 43 -7.16 9.60 -2.07
N ILE A 44 -6.34 10.21 -1.21
CA ILE A 44 -6.75 11.36 -0.42
C ILE A 44 -6.15 12.60 -1.08
N LEU A 45 -7.01 13.50 -1.54
CA LEU A 45 -6.60 14.82 -2.01
C LEU A 45 -6.39 15.73 -0.81
N CYS A 46 -5.14 16.17 -0.60
CA CYS A 46 -4.82 17.20 0.38
C CYS A 46 -4.39 18.47 -0.38
N PRO A 47 -5.22 19.54 -0.39
CA PRO A 47 -4.96 20.75 -1.19
C PRO A 47 -3.62 21.45 -0.87
N ARG A 48 -3.08 21.23 0.33
CA ARG A 48 -1.81 21.83 0.79
C ARG A 48 -0.60 20.91 0.59
N TYR A 49 -0.80 19.67 0.14
CA TYR A 49 0.28 18.72 -0.08
C TYR A 49 0.62 18.61 -1.56
N TYR A 50 1.86 18.96 -1.89
CA TYR A 50 2.46 18.71 -3.19
C TYR A 50 3.60 17.72 -3.03
N SER A 51 3.54 16.59 -3.75
CA SER A 51 4.61 15.59 -3.67
C SER A 51 5.90 16.14 -4.28
N LYS A 52 7.08 15.71 -3.81
CA LYS A 52 8.37 16.10 -4.44
C LYS A 52 8.50 15.71 -5.92
N ARG A 53 7.67 14.75 -6.36
CA ARG A 53 7.57 14.28 -7.75
C ARG A 53 6.60 15.10 -8.58
N TRP A 54 5.76 15.93 -7.94
CA TRP A 54 4.82 16.79 -8.63
C TRP A 54 5.60 17.81 -9.43
N LYS A 55 5.40 17.79 -10.75
CA LYS A 55 5.91 18.82 -11.65
C LYS A 55 4.76 19.80 -11.85
N PRO A 56 4.92 21.09 -11.50
CA PRO A 56 4.00 22.10 -11.98
C PRO A 56 3.95 21.98 -13.50
N LYS A 57 2.76 21.94 -14.09
CA LYS A 57 2.64 22.21 -15.51
C LYS A 57 3.00 23.68 -15.68
N GLU A 58 4.07 23.97 -16.40
CA GLU A 58 4.39 25.35 -16.78
C GLU A 58 3.19 25.95 -17.52
N ASP A 59 2.67 27.02 -16.92
CA ASP A 59 1.70 28.03 -17.37
C ASP A 59 0.88 27.75 -18.65
N THR A 60 -0.40 27.44 -18.46
CA THR A 60 -1.45 27.74 -19.47
C THR A 60 -2.47 28.75 -18.91
N ALA A 61 -2.03 29.76 -18.16
CA ALA A 61 -2.94 30.76 -17.57
C ALA A 61 -2.44 32.22 -17.62
N TYR A 62 -1.69 32.58 -18.66
CA TYR A 62 -1.84 33.91 -19.26
C TYR A 62 -2.41 33.70 -20.66
N GLY A 63 -3.74 33.83 -20.81
CA GLY A 63 -4.37 33.75 -22.13
C GLY A 63 -5.82 33.29 -22.25
N ARG A 64 -6.71 33.68 -21.33
CA ARG A 64 -8.10 34.15 -21.58
C ARG A 64 -8.90 34.19 -20.29
#